data_AF-A0A9J5ZFG9-F1
#
_entry.id   AF-A0A9J5ZFG9-F1
#
_cell.length_a   1.000
_cell.length_b   1.000
_cell.length_c   1.000
_cell.angle_alpha   90.00
_cell.angle_beta   90.00
_cell.angle_gamma   90.00
#
_symmetry.space_group_name_H-M   'P 1'
#
loop_
_entity.id
_entity.type
_entity.pdbx_description
1 polymer ?
#
loop_
_entity_poly.entity_id
_entity_poly.type
_entity_poly.pdbx_seq_one_letter_code
_entity_poly.pdbx_strand_id
1 'polypeptide(L)'
;MQDQEGDVAEAVADAEKETLTSSETDDWKKYRDDDIMQQHSAIQAEQAVKVPFVGDKASHDLQEPLSSLEAEYHLGNSIVLKKIKVLSEQYAAIRRTRGDGNCFFRSFMFGYLEHILESQDHNEVQHIKANIEECKKTLQSLGYAEFTFEDFFAVTCLSSYYLQLLSF
;
A
#
# COMPACT_ATOMS: atom_id res chain seq x y z
N MET A 1 76.92 15.43 -1.23
CA MET A 1 77.85 14.29 -1.39
C MET A 1 77.17 13.07 -0.80
N GLN A 2 77.01 12.06 -1.65
CA GLN A 2 76.80 10.64 -1.36
C GLN A 2 75.40 10.17 -0.92
N ASP A 3 74.77 9.55 -1.91
CA ASP A 3 73.73 8.52 -1.88
C ASP A 3 74.16 7.25 -1.12
N GLN A 4 73.18 6.52 -0.59
CA GLN A 4 73.02 5.03 -0.59
C GLN A 4 71.74 4.68 0.19
N GLU A 5 70.62 4.34 -0.45
CA GLU A 5 70.22 3.03 -1.02
C GLU A 5 70.09 1.91 0.01
N GLY A 6 68.87 1.37 0.14
CA GLY A 6 68.51 0.30 1.08
C GLY A 6 67.01 -0.02 1.03
N ASP A 7 66.57 -0.53 -0.12
CA ASP A 7 65.25 -1.10 -0.40
C ASP A 7 65.06 -2.43 0.35
N VAL A 8 63.96 -2.60 1.12
CA VAL A 8 63.40 -3.94 1.44
C VAL A 8 61.88 -3.87 1.66
N ALA A 9 61.16 -4.32 0.63
CA ALA A 9 59.92 -5.10 0.64
C ALA A 9 58.59 -4.41 1.02
N GLU A 10 57.95 -3.81 0.02
CA GLU A 10 56.49 -3.73 -0.05
C GLU A 10 55.99 -4.84 -1.00
N ALA A 11 55.47 -5.92 -0.43
CA ALA A 11 54.89 -7.05 -1.15
C ALA A 11 53.38 -7.16 -0.83
N VAL A 12 52.61 -6.62 -1.79
CA VAL A 12 51.31 -7.06 -2.32
C VAL A 12 50.62 -8.24 -1.61
N ALA A 13 49.35 -8.03 -1.23
CA ALA A 13 48.31 -9.06 -1.33
C ALA A 13 46.92 -8.42 -1.55
N ASP A 14 46.49 -8.47 -2.82
CA ASP A 14 45.13 -8.63 -3.37
C ASP A 14 43.92 -8.25 -2.49
N ALA A 15 43.07 -7.29 -2.85
CA ALA A 15 42.21 -7.22 -4.04
C ALA A 15 41.13 -8.32 -4.12
N GLU A 16 40.20 -8.35 -3.16
CA GLU A 16 38.85 -8.88 -3.38
C GLU A 16 37.89 -7.74 -3.74
N LYS A 17 38.03 -7.21 -4.95
CA LYS A 17 36.92 -6.52 -5.62
C LYS A 17 36.18 -7.59 -6.40
N GLU A 18 35.12 -8.14 -5.81
CA GLU A 18 34.15 -8.98 -6.50
C GLU A 18 33.74 -8.27 -7.80
N THR A 19 34.32 -8.75 -8.89
CA THR A 19 33.96 -8.32 -10.22
C THR A 19 32.67 -9.04 -10.51
N LEU A 20 31.54 -8.36 -10.29
CA LEU A 20 30.26 -8.74 -10.88
C LEU A 20 30.50 -8.85 -12.39
N THR A 21 30.65 -10.07 -12.87
CA THR A 21 30.70 -10.39 -14.28
C THR A 21 29.37 -9.93 -14.87
N SER A 22 29.41 -8.94 -15.75
CA SER A 22 28.25 -8.36 -16.43
C SER A 22 27.54 -9.34 -17.38
N SER A 23 27.81 -10.64 -17.29
CA SER A 23 27.31 -11.68 -18.19
C SER A 23 26.08 -12.41 -17.66
N GLU A 24 25.76 -12.32 -16.36
CA GLU A 24 24.61 -13.04 -15.78
C GLU A 24 23.31 -12.22 -15.75
N THR A 25 23.39 -10.91 -15.99
CA THR A 25 22.27 -9.97 -15.87
C THR A 25 21.52 -9.67 -17.18
N ASP A 26 21.98 -10.18 -18.32
CA ASP A 26 21.47 -9.78 -19.65
C ASP A 26 20.49 -10.78 -20.31
N ASP A 27 20.21 -11.92 -19.65
CA ASP A 27 19.31 -12.96 -20.18
C ASP A 27 17.86 -12.80 -19.67
N TRP A 28 17.26 -11.63 -19.93
CA TRP A 28 15.86 -11.37 -19.58
C TRP A 28 14.89 -12.36 -20.25
N LYS A 29 15.30 -13.00 -21.35
CA LYS A 29 14.53 -14.03 -22.07
C LYS A 29 14.32 -15.31 -21.25
N LYS A 30 15.07 -15.50 -20.17
CA LYS A 30 14.95 -16.66 -19.28
C LYS A 30 13.75 -16.59 -18.34
N TYR A 31 13.26 -15.39 -18.02
CA TYR A 31 12.11 -15.21 -17.16
C TYR A 31 10.85 -15.16 -18.01
N ARG A 32 10.04 -16.23 -17.97
CA ARG A 32 8.75 -16.23 -18.68
C ARG A 32 7.75 -15.40 -17.90
N ASP A 33 6.86 -14.71 -18.61
CA ASP A 33 5.78 -13.95 -17.99
C ASP A 33 4.93 -14.84 -17.06
N ASP A 34 4.71 -16.10 -17.44
CA ASP A 34 3.99 -17.07 -16.61
C ASP A 34 4.66 -17.33 -15.26
N ASP A 35 5.99 -17.43 -15.22
CA ASP A 35 6.75 -17.65 -13.98
C ASP A 35 6.67 -16.40 -13.09
N ILE A 36 6.72 -15.21 -13.68
CA ILE A 36 6.60 -13.93 -12.98
C ILE A 36 5.18 -13.77 -12.40
N MET A 37 4.15 -14.08 -13.20
CA MET A 37 2.75 -14.03 -12.76
C MET A 37 2.51 -15.03 -11.61
N GLN A 38 3.07 -16.24 -11.69
CA GLN A 38 2.96 -17.23 -10.63
C GLN A 38 3.64 -16.75 -9.35
N GLN A 39 4.83 -16.18 -9.44
CA GLN A 39 5.53 -15.61 -8.29
C GLN A 39 4.73 -14.46 -7.65
N HIS A 40 4.20 -13.53 -8.46
CA HIS A 40 3.41 -12.41 -7.97
C HIS A 40 2.14 -12.90 -7.25
N SER A 41 1.44 -13.87 -7.83
CA SER A 41 0.26 -14.50 -7.22
C SER A 41 0.60 -15.20 -5.90
N ALA A 42 1.71 -15.94 -5.83
CA ALA A 42 2.16 -16.61 -4.62
C ALA A 42 2.47 -15.61 -3.48
N ILE A 43 3.15 -14.50 -3.79
CA ILE A 43 3.41 -13.44 -2.82
C ILE A 43 2.10 -12.83 -2.31
N GLN A 44 1.18 -12.49 -3.22
CA GLN A 44 -0.12 -11.93 -2.84
C GLN A 44 -0.95 -12.90 -1.98
N ALA A 45 -0.92 -14.20 -2.29
CA ALA A 45 -1.61 -15.22 -1.52
C ALA A 45 -1.03 -15.34 -0.10
N GLU A 46 0.30 -15.30 0.05
CA GLU A 46 0.95 -15.31 1.36
C GLU A 46 0.56 -14.07 2.19
N GLN A 47 0.55 -12.89 1.58
CA GLN A 47 0.08 -11.66 2.25
C GLN A 47 -1.40 -11.75 2.62
N ALA A 48 -2.21 -12.41 1.79
CA ALA A 48 -3.64 -12.53 2.02
C ALA A 48 -4.00 -13.38 3.24
N VAL A 49 -3.17 -14.37 3.58
CA VAL A 49 -3.29 -15.16 4.81
C VAL A 49 -2.95 -14.33 6.05
N LYS A 50 -2.00 -13.39 5.94
CA LYS A 50 -1.49 -12.59 7.08
C LYS A 50 -2.39 -11.41 7.44
N VAL A 51 -2.90 -10.69 6.42
CA VAL A 51 -3.59 -9.42 6.62
C VAL A 51 -4.90 -9.42 5.83
N PRO A 52 -6.07 -9.16 6.45
CA PRO A 52 -7.32 -9.00 5.71
C PRO A 52 -7.28 -7.75 4.81
N PHE A 53 -8.20 -7.61 3.85
CA PHE A 53 -8.22 -6.44 2.96
C PHE A 53 -8.32 -5.11 3.73
N VAL A 54 -9.16 -5.10 4.76
CA VAL A 54 -9.35 -4.01 5.72
C VAL A 54 -9.48 -4.65 7.11
N GLY A 55 -8.74 -4.16 8.08
CA GLY A 55 -8.83 -4.63 9.48
C GLY A 55 -10.19 -4.31 10.09
N ASP A 56 -10.56 -5.02 11.14
CA ASP A 56 -11.86 -4.80 11.77
C ASP A 56 -11.95 -3.43 12.43
N LYS A 57 -13.10 -2.76 12.22
CA LYS A 57 -13.56 -1.66 13.07
C LYS A 57 -14.16 -2.26 14.33
N ALA A 58 -13.36 -2.92 15.16
CA ALA A 58 -13.89 -3.30 16.45
C ALA A 58 -14.32 -2.01 17.20
N SER A 59 -15.21 -2.13 18.20
CA SER A 59 -15.65 -0.98 19.02
C SER A 59 -14.43 -0.20 19.54
N HIS A 60 -14.60 1.06 19.94
CA HIS A 60 -13.51 1.96 20.34
C HIS A 60 -12.44 1.31 21.26
N ASP A 61 -12.82 0.33 22.09
CA ASP A 61 -11.93 -0.36 23.03
C ASP A 61 -11.16 -1.58 22.45
N LEU A 62 -11.44 -1.97 21.20
CA LEU A 62 -10.83 -3.11 20.51
C LEU A 62 -10.03 -2.69 19.26
N GLN A 63 -10.01 -1.40 18.92
CA GLN A 63 -9.15 -0.91 17.84
C GLN A 63 -7.69 -0.94 18.26
N GLU A 64 -6.83 -1.25 17.28
CA GLU A 64 -5.40 -1.24 17.51
C GLU A 64 -4.92 0.18 17.84
N PRO A 65 -4.32 0.42 19.01
CA PRO A 65 -3.83 1.75 19.36
C PRO A 65 -2.63 2.10 18.47
N LEU A 66 -2.45 3.39 18.17
CA LEU A 66 -1.34 3.84 17.33
C LEU A 66 0.04 3.50 17.93
N SER A 67 0.12 3.42 19.26
CA SER A 67 1.31 3.00 20.00
C SER A 67 1.74 1.55 19.70
N SER A 68 0.85 0.68 19.19
CA SER A 68 1.22 -0.68 18.76
C SER A 68 2.30 -0.66 17.66
N LEU A 69 2.37 0.41 16.85
CA LEU A 69 3.41 0.57 15.84
C LEU A 69 4.81 0.71 16.46
N GLU A 70 4.94 1.18 17.70
CA GLU A 70 6.25 1.34 18.34
C GLU A 70 7.00 0.00 18.44
N ALA A 71 6.26 -1.10 18.66
CA ALA A 71 6.81 -2.45 18.70
C ALA A 71 7.39 -2.90 17.34
N GLU A 72 6.87 -2.41 16.21
CA GLU A 72 7.42 -2.74 14.88
C GLU A 72 8.76 -2.02 14.62
N TYR A 73 8.93 -0.82 15.18
CA TYR A 73 10.08 0.04 14.89
C TYR A 73 11.14 0.09 16.01
N HIS A 74 10.94 -0.67 17.10
CA HIS A 74 11.79 -0.62 18.29
C HIS A 74 13.29 -0.91 18.02
N LEU A 75 13.60 -1.73 17.01
CA LEU A 75 14.98 -2.15 16.69
C LEU A 75 15.67 -1.29 15.62
N GLY A 76 14.97 -0.39 14.92
CA GLY A 76 15.44 0.07 13.61
C GLY A 76 15.42 1.56 13.32
N ASN A 77 14.56 2.36 13.98
CA ASN A 77 14.39 3.74 13.54
C ASN A 77 13.89 4.70 14.63
N SER A 78 14.82 5.34 15.32
CA SER A 78 14.53 6.33 16.37
C SER A 78 13.76 7.56 15.86
N ILE A 79 13.86 7.88 14.57
CA ILE A 79 13.11 8.98 13.94
C ILE A 79 11.65 8.57 13.76
N VAL A 80 11.38 7.33 13.31
CA VAL A 80 10.01 6.82 13.17
C VAL A 80 9.32 6.73 14.53
N LEU A 81 10.02 6.27 15.58
CA LEU A 81 9.47 6.27 16.94
C LEU A 81 9.07 7.68 17.41
N LYS A 82 9.87 8.71 17.10
CA LYS A 82 9.50 10.12 17.39
C LYS A 82 8.27 10.56 16.60
N LYS A 83 8.14 10.17 15.33
CA LYS A 83 6.95 10.47 14.51
C LYS A 83 5.69 9.78 15.05
N ILE A 84 5.80 8.51 15.45
CA ILE A 84 4.68 7.77 16.06
C ILE A 84 4.21 8.48 17.33
N LYS A 85 5.13 8.93 18.20
CA LYS A 85 4.77 9.70 19.39
C LYS A 85 3.98 10.98 19.07
N VAL A 86 4.43 11.76 18.09
CA VAL A 86 3.71 12.98 17.66
C VAL A 86 2.32 12.63 17.10
N LEU A 87 2.21 11.57 16.29
CA LEU A 87 0.92 11.16 15.73
C LEU A 87 -0.05 10.64 16.82
N SER A 88 0.47 9.97 17.86
CA SER A 88 -0.35 9.46 18.97
C SER A 88 -1.01 10.57 19.79
N GLU A 89 -0.55 11.83 19.66
CA GLU A 89 -1.22 12.99 20.27
C GLU A 89 -2.51 13.38 19.53
N GLN A 90 -2.63 13.01 18.25
CA GLN A 90 -3.76 13.39 17.38
C GLN A 90 -4.67 12.21 17.04
N TYR A 91 -4.13 11.00 16.99
CA TYR A 91 -4.85 9.81 16.57
C TYR A 91 -4.77 8.72 17.64
N ALA A 92 -5.93 8.28 18.12
CA ALA A 92 -6.01 7.25 19.15
C ALA A 92 -5.68 5.85 18.63
N ALA A 93 -6.07 5.55 17.38
CA ALA A 93 -6.02 4.21 16.82
C ALA A 93 -5.68 4.21 15.34
N ILE A 94 -5.34 3.02 14.85
CA ILE A 94 -5.01 2.70 13.46
C ILE A 94 -5.89 1.54 13.01
N ARG A 95 -6.32 1.59 11.75
CA ARG A 95 -6.86 0.43 11.05
C ARG A 95 -5.96 0.06 9.88
N ARG A 96 -5.40 -1.15 9.91
CA ARG A 96 -4.54 -1.63 8.83
C ARG A 96 -5.34 -2.01 7.59
N THR A 97 -4.73 -1.83 6.41
CA THR A 97 -5.21 -2.37 5.14
C THR A 97 -4.11 -3.22 4.50
N ARG A 98 -4.49 -4.25 3.74
CA ARG A 98 -3.53 -5.13 3.05
C ARG A 98 -2.66 -4.32 2.09
N GLY A 99 -1.34 -4.49 2.14
CA GLY A 99 -0.39 -3.89 1.20
C GLY A 99 -0.26 -4.67 -0.10
N ASP A 100 -1.25 -4.54 -1.01
CA ASP A 100 -1.30 -5.28 -2.29
C ASP A 100 -1.34 -4.35 -3.54
N GLY A 101 -0.96 -3.08 -3.38
CA GLY A 101 -1.04 -2.05 -4.41
C GLY A 101 -2.37 -1.29 -4.46
N ASN A 102 -3.44 -1.83 -3.85
CA ASN A 102 -4.76 -1.18 -3.77
C ASN A 102 -5.06 -0.56 -2.39
N CYS A 103 -4.06 -0.54 -1.48
CA CYS A 103 -4.23 -0.09 -0.11
C CYS A 103 -4.71 1.37 0.00
N PHE A 104 -4.24 2.27 -0.86
CA PHE A 104 -4.69 3.66 -0.89
C PHE A 104 -6.19 3.77 -1.18
N PHE A 105 -6.65 3.18 -2.29
CA PHE A 105 -8.06 3.23 -2.69
C PHE A 105 -8.98 2.60 -1.65
N ARG A 106 -8.58 1.47 -1.06
CA ARG A 106 -9.34 0.85 0.04
C ARG A 106 -9.39 1.73 1.28
N SER A 107 -8.25 2.27 1.72
CA SER A 107 -8.19 3.11 2.93
C SER A 107 -9.01 4.39 2.75
N PHE A 108 -8.88 5.02 1.58
CA PHE A 108 -9.65 6.22 1.24
C PHE A 108 -11.15 5.93 1.21
N MET A 109 -11.59 4.91 0.46
CA MET A 109 -13.02 4.65 0.28
C MET A 109 -13.69 4.22 1.59
N PHE A 110 -13.05 3.36 2.39
CA PHE A 110 -13.57 2.99 3.71
C PHE A 110 -13.62 4.18 4.66
N GLY A 111 -12.54 4.98 4.76
CA GLY A 111 -12.52 6.15 5.63
C GLY A 111 -13.58 7.19 5.24
N TYR A 112 -13.74 7.44 3.94
CA TYR A 112 -14.72 8.38 3.41
C TYR A 112 -16.17 7.93 3.62
N LEU A 113 -16.50 6.68 3.26
CA LEU A 113 -17.85 6.15 3.45
C LEU A 113 -18.22 6.02 4.93
N GLU A 114 -17.28 5.64 5.78
CA GLU A 114 -17.50 5.60 7.23
C GLU A 114 -17.76 6.98 7.81
N HIS A 115 -17.04 8.00 7.33
CA HIS A 115 -17.27 9.37 7.78
C HIS A 115 -18.68 9.84 7.42
N ILE A 116 -19.15 9.57 6.19
CA ILE A 116 -20.51 9.88 5.76
C ILE A 116 -21.55 9.13 6.62
N LEU A 117 -21.28 7.86 6.93
CA LEU A 117 -22.13 7.03 7.81
C LEU A 117 -22.23 7.59 9.22
N GLU A 118 -21.11 7.98 9.83
CA GLU A 118 -21.09 8.49 11.20
C GLU A 118 -21.68 9.89 11.31
N SER A 119 -21.41 10.75 10.33
CA SER A 119 -21.93 12.12 10.27
C SER A 119 -23.40 12.18 9.82
N GLN A 120 -23.92 11.11 9.19
CA GLN A 120 -25.24 11.10 8.53
C GLN A 120 -25.40 12.27 7.54
N ASP A 121 -24.32 12.62 6.83
CA ASP A 121 -24.31 13.74 5.88
C ASP A 121 -25.03 13.36 4.57
N HIS A 122 -26.34 13.59 4.55
CA HIS A 122 -27.17 13.32 3.38
C HIS A 122 -26.80 14.20 2.17
N ASN A 123 -26.26 15.41 2.37
CA ASN A 123 -25.86 16.25 1.25
C ASN A 123 -24.64 15.65 0.55
N GLU A 124 -23.68 15.15 1.33
CA GLU A 124 -22.50 14.49 0.77
C GLU A 124 -22.87 13.17 0.08
N VAL A 125 -23.86 12.42 0.60
CA VAL A 125 -24.42 11.25 -0.10
C VAL A 125 -24.98 11.63 -1.48
N GLN A 126 -25.73 12.72 -1.60
CA GLN A 126 -26.25 13.15 -2.90
C GLN A 126 -25.14 13.64 -3.83
N HIS A 127 -24.17 14.37 -3.29
CA HIS A 127 -23.03 14.88 -4.03
C HIS A 127 -22.18 13.75 -4.63
N ILE A 128 -21.81 12.73 -3.84
CA ILE A 128 -21.03 11.60 -4.36
C ILE A 128 -21.82 10.77 -5.38
N LYS A 129 -23.14 10.59 -5.18
CA LYS A 129 -24.00 9.90 -6.16
C LYS A 129 -24.01 10.64 -7.51
N ALA A 130 -24.15 11.96 -7.49
CA ALA A 130 -24.10 12.77 -8.71
C ALA A 130 -22.75 12.63 -9.42
N ASN A 131 -21.64 12.69 -8.67
CA ASN A 131 -20.30 12.56 -9.21
C ASN A 131 -20.04 11.16 -9.82
N ILE A 132 -20.58 10.10 -9.21
CA ILE A 132 -20.49 8.72 -9.75
C ILE A 132 -21.21 8.64 -11.10
N GLU A 133 -22.43 9.19 -11.20
CA GLU A 133 -23.17 9.21 -12.47
C GLU A 133 -22.48 10.06 -13.54
N GLU A 134 -21.86 11.17 -13.17
CA GLU A 134 -21.07 11.99 -14.08
C GLU A 134 -19.81 11.25 -14.54
N CYS A 135 -19.12 10.54 -13.64
CA CYS A 135 -17.98 9.70 -13.98
C CYS A 135 -18.37 8.62 -15.00
N LYS A 136 -19.51 7.95 -14.80
CA LYS A 136 -20.05 6.97 -15.75
C LYS A 136 -20.21 7.57 -17.15
N LYS A 137 -20.87 8.74 -17.25
CA LYS A 137 -21.08 9.45 -18.52
C LYS A 137 -19.76 9.89 -19.16
N THR A 138 -18.79 10.28 -18.34
CA THR A 138 -17.45 10.68 -18.80
C THR A 138 -16.71 9.51 -19.42
N LEU A 139 -16.75 8.32 -18.82
CA LEU A 139 -16.15 7.12 -19.42
C LEU A 139 -16.79 6.78 -20.76
N GLN A 140 -18.12 6.88 -20.86
CA GLN A 140 -18.83 6.67 -22.12
C GLN A 140 -18.41 7.70 -23.19
N SER A 141 -18.30 8.99 -22.83
CA SER A 141 -17.93 10.04 -23.78
C SER A 141 -16.48 9.94 -24.25
N LEU A 142 -15.60 9.36 -23.43
CA LEU A 142 -14.22 9.04 -23.79
C LEU A 142 -14.10 7.76 -24.65
N GLY A 143 -15.21 7.09 -24.94
CA GLY A 143 -15.25 5.93 -25.84
C GLY A 143 -15.05 4.58 -25.14
N TYR A 144 -15.09 4.52 -23.80
CA TYR A 144 -15.10 3.24 -23.09
C TYR A 144 -16.45 2.55 -23.32
N ALA A 145 -16.42 1.25 -23.62
CA ALA A 145 -17.62 0.46 -23.82
C ALA A 145 -18.30 0.18 -22.46
N GLU A 146 -19.59 0.50 -22.33
CA GLU A 146 -20.32 0.45 -21.06
C GLU A 146 -20.24 -0.91 -20.34
N PHE A 147 -20.33 -2.01 -21.09
CA PHE A 147 -20.24 -3.37 -20.54
C PHE A 147 -18.92 -3.65 -19.81
N THR A 148 -17.87 -2.86 -20.04
CA THR A 148 -16.55 -3.04 -19.39
C THR A 148 -16.50 -2.46 -17.98
N PHE A 149 -17.44 -1.59 -17.60
CA PHE A 149 -17.42 -0.94 -16.30
C PHE A 149 -18.77 -0.89 -15.57
N GLU A 150 -19.89 -1.19 -16.22
CA GLU A 150 -21.23 -1.10 -15.62
C GLU A 150 -21.36 -1.86 -14.29
N ASP A 151 -20.72 -3.03 -14.19
CA ASP A 151 -20.71 -3.85 -12.97
C ASP A 151 -20.06 -3.12 -11.78
N PHE A 152 -18.99 -2.35 -12.00
CA PHE A 152 -18.31 -1.60 -10.93
C PHE A 152 -19.19 -0.46 -10.40
N PHE A 153 -19.95 0.20 -11.28
CA PHE A 153 -20.89 1.25 -10.89
C PHE A 153 -22.11 0.66 -10.16
N ALA A 154 -22.61 -0.50 -10.60
CA ALA A 154 -23.72 -1.18 -9.94
C ALA A 154 -23.40 -1.52 -8.48
N VAL A 155 -22.22 -2.08 -8.20
CA VAL A 155 -21.76 -2.37 -6.83
C VAL A 155 -21.69 -1.10 -5.97
N THR A 156 -21.18 -0.01 -6.53
CA THR A 156 -21.01 1.27 -5.82
C THR A 156 -22.34 1.99 -5.55
N CYS A 157 -23.29 1.91 -6.48
CA CYS A 157 -24.63 2.48 -6.29
C CYS A 157 -25.49 1.63 -5.33
N LEU A 158 -25.38 0.30 -5.35
CA LEU A 158 -26.14 -0.58 -4.45
C LEU A 158 -25.72 -0.43 -2.99
N SER A 159 -24.43 -0.27 -2.69
CA SER A 159 -23.97 0.03 -1.32
C SER A 159 -24.56 1.34 -0.79
N SER A 160 -24.72 2.33 -1.67
CA SER A 160 -25.34 3.63 -1.36
C SER A 160 -26.86 3.59 -1.15
N TYR A 161 -27.56 2.59 -1.71
CA TYR A 161 -28.97 2.32 -1.38
C TYR A 161 -29.11 1.65 -0.01
N TYR A 162 -28.21 0.71 0.33
CA TYR A 162 -28.17 0.09 1.66
C TYR A 162 -27.84 1.08 2.78
N LEU A 163 -26.93 2.03 2.51
CA LEU A 163 -26.63 3.15 3.42
C LEU A 163 -27.87 3.98 3.75
N GLN A 164 -28.80 4.13 2.80
CA GLN A 164 -30.04 4.87 2.97
C GLN A 164 -31.13 4.07 3.72
N LEU A 165 -31.02 2.74 3.75
CA LEU A 165 -31.91 1.83 4.48
C LEU A 165 -31.48 1.58 5.93
N LEU A 166 -30.18 1.67 6.23
CA LEU A 166 -29.64 1.51 7.59
C LEU A 166 -29.81 2.76 8.48
N SER A 167 -30.31 3.87 7.93
CA SER A 167 -30.66 5.10 8.65
C SER A 167 -32.15 5.18 9.07
N PHE A 168 -32.90 4.06 9.03
CA PHE A 168 -34.27 3.94 9.54
C PHE A 168 -34.37 2.95 10.70
#